data_AF-A0A924FK09-F1
#
_entry.id   AF-A0A924FK09-F1
#
_cell.length_a   1.000
_cell.length_b   1.000
_cell.length_c   1.000
_cell.angle_alpha   90.00
_cell.angle_beta   90.00
_cell.angle_gamma   90.00
#
_symmetry.space_group_name_H-M   'P 1'
#
loop_
_entity.id
_entity.type
_entity.pdbx_description
1 polymer ?
#
loop_
_entity_poly.entity_id
_entity_poly.type
_entity_poly.pdbx_seq_one_letter_code
_entity_poly.pdbx_strand_id
1 'polypeptide(L)' 'MKTLHCKDVGFDCPGIIQANSEAEVLQLAAQHALEAHQTTVTPEMAEQIKPLIHEE' A
#
# COMPACT_ATOMS: atom_id res chain seq x y z
N MET A 1 -12.80 -5.87 5.03
CA MET A 1 -12.30 -4.67 4.30
C MET A 1 -10.87 -4.96 3.88
N LYS A 2 -10.43 -4.52 2.70
CA LYS A 2 -9.04 -4.75 2.27
C LYS A 2 -8.13 -3.78 2.99
N THR A 3 -7.12 -4.28 3.69
CA THR A 3 -6.18 -3.50 4.50
C THR A 3 -4.74 -3.78 4.06
N LEU A 4 -3.92 -2.74 3.97
CA LEU A 4 -2.47 -2.81 3.79
C LEU A 4 -1.79 -2.01 4.89
N HIS A 5 -0.81 -2.62 5.57
CA HIS A 5 0.04 -1.91 6.51
C HIS A 5 1.38 -1.58 5.87
N CYS A 6 1.82 -0.32 5.93
CA CYS A 6 3.07 0.11 5.33
C CYS A 6 4.31 -0.60 5.91
N LYS A 7 4.24 -1.00 7.19
CA LYS A 7 5.26 -1.83 7.84
C LYS A 7 5.49 -3.18 7.15
N ASP A 8 4.43 -3.79 6.62
CA ASP A 8 4.51 -5.11 5.98
C ASP A 8 5.15 -5.00 4.59
N VAL A 9 5.05 -3.82 3.96
CA VAL A 9 5.76 -3.47 2.71
C VAL A 9 7.26 -3.21 2.95
N GLY A 10 7.68 -2.97 4.19
CA GLY A 10 9.07 -2.73 4.58
C GLY A 10 9.44 -1.29 4.90
N PHE A 11 8.46 -0.38 5.00
CA PHE A 11 8.69 0.98 5.48
C PHE A 11 8.58 1.03 7.01
N ASP A 12 9.42 1.82 7.68
CA ASP A 12 9.24 2.15 9.10
C ASP A 12 8.13 3.23 9.25
N CYS A 13 6.90 2.85 8.88
CA CYS A 13 5.76 3.74 8.82
C CYS A 13 4.52 3.07 9.44
N PRO A 14 3.83 3.72 10.40
CA PRO A 14 2.61 3.19 11.01
C PRO A 14 1.37 3.34 10.11
N GLY A 15 1.53 3.75 8.85
CA GLY A 15 0.44 3.95 7.89
C GLY A 15 -0.37 2.66 7.66
N ILE A 16 -1.69 2.80 7.70
CA ILE A 16 -2.65 1.74 7.41
C ILE A 16 -3.59 2.26 6.33
N ILE A 17 -3.72 1.50 5.25
CA ILE A 17 -4.52 1.86 4.09
C ILE A 17 -5.65 0.86 3.97
N GLN A 18 -6.89 1.37 3.94
CA GLN A 18 -8.08 0.53 3.90
C GLN A 18 -9.00 0.95 2.76
N ALA A 19 -9.48 -0.02 1.99
CA ALA A 19 -10.44 0.21 0.91
C ALA A 19 -11.32 -1.03 0.65
N ASN A 20 -12.24 -0.91 -0.30
CA ASN A 20 -13.17 -1.99 -0.65
C ASN A 20 -12.57 -2.97 -1.67
N SER A 21 -11.52 -2.58 -2.37
CA SER A 21 -10.84 -3.39 -3.39
C SER A 21 -9.33 -3.25 -3.34
N GLU A 22 -8.61 -4.26 -3.84
CA GLU A 22 -7.15 -4.23 -3.93
C GLU A 22 -6.66 -3.11 -4.84
N ALA A 23 -7.37 -2.81 -5.92
CA ALA A 23 -7.05 -1.71 -6.82
C ALA A 23 -7.10 -0.35 -6.10
N GLU A 24 -8.13 -0.11 -5.28
CA GLU A 24 -8.23 1.10 -4.48
C GLU A 24 -7.12 1.17 -3.42
N VAL A 25 -6.80 0.05 -2.75
CA VAL A 25 -5.69 -0.01 -1.79
C VAL A 25 -4.37 0.38 -2.47
N LEU A 26 -4.07 -0.17 -3.65
CA LEU A 26 -2.86 0.16 -4.40
C LEU A 26 -2.80 1.63 -4.84
N GLN A 27 -3.93 2.19 -5.26
CA GLN A 27 -3.99 3.61 -5.64
C GLN A 27 -3.71 4.51 -4.43
N LEU A 28 -4.34 4.23 -3.29
CA LEU A 28 -4.11 4.97 -2.05
C LEU A 28 -2.68 4.76 -1.53
N ALA A 29 -2.12 3.56 -1.68
CA ALA A 29 -0.73 3.26 -1.32
C ALA A 29 0.27 4.04 -2.18
N ALA A 30 0.02 4.17 -3.49
CA ALA A 30 0.85 4.99 -4.37
C ALA A 30 0.82 6.47 -3.99
N GLN A 31 -0.37 7.00 -3.68
CA GLN A 31 -0.54 8.37 -3.21
C GLN A 31 0.21 8.61 -1.88
N HIS A 32 0.03 7.72 -0.90
CA HIS A 32 0.74 7.77 0.37
C HIS A 32 2.26 7.69 0.21
N ALA A 33 2.76 6.77 -0.61
CA ALA A 33 4.19 6.61 -0.88
C ALA A 33 4.81 7.89 -1.46
N LEU A 34 4.10 8.57 -2.37
CA LEU A 34 4.57 9.81 -2.96
C LEU A 34 4.60 10.95 -1.93
N GLU A 35 3.56 11.11 -1.11
CA GLU A 35 3.45 12.23 -0.17
C GLU A 35 4.31 12.06 1.08
N ALA A 36 4.31 10.88 1.68
CA ALA A 36 4.99 10.62 2.94
C ALA A 36 6.46 10.24 2.74
N HIS A 37 6.78 9.57 1.63
CA HIS A 37 8.10 8.95 1.41
C HIS A 37 8.78 9.42 0.12
N GLN A 38 8.18 10.38 -0.60
CA GLN A 38 8.68 10.88 -1.90
C GLN A 38 9.01 9.73 -2.88
N THR A 39 8.27 8.64 -2.76
CA THR A 39 8.55 7.37 -3.45
C THR A 39 7.45 7.08 -4.45
N THR A 40 7.82 6.90 -5.71
CA THR A 40 6.90 6.49 -6.77
C THR A 40 6.74 4.97 -6.75
N VAL A 41 5.51 4.50 -6.56
CA VAL A 41 5.20 3.06 -6.67
C VAL A 41 5.26 2.65 -8.14
N THR A 42 6.22 1.79 -8.48
CA THR A 42 6.35 1.22 -9.83
C THR A 42 5.40 0.03 -10.02
N PRO A 43 5.14 -0.42 -11.27
CA PRO A 43 4.34 -1.61 -11.50
C PRO A 43 4.89 -2.87 -10.81
N GLU A 44 6.22 -3.03 -10.80
CA GLU A 44 6.89 -4.15 -10.12
C GLU A 44 6.72 -4.09 -8.60
N MET A 45 6.74 -2.89 -8.01
CA MET A 45 6.43 -2.71 -6.59
C MET A 45 4.96 -3.03 -6.31
N ALA A 46 4.03 -2.60 -7.16
CA ALA A 46 2.61 -2.89 -6.99
C ALA A 46 2.33 -4.40 -7.00
N GLU A 47 2.99 -5.17 -7.87
CA GLU A 47 2.90 -6.64 -7.91
C GLU A 47 3.41 -7.28 -6.61
N GLN A 48 4.47 -6.72 -6.00
CA GLN A 48 5.02 -7.18 -4.72
C GLN A 48 4.15 -6.77 -3.52
N ILE A 49 3.45 -5.64 -3.60
CA ILE A 49 2.57 -5.12 -2.54
C ILE A 49 1.24 -5.88 -2.49
N LYS A 50 0.68 -6.27 -3.64
CA LYS A 50 -0.61 -7.00 -3.74
C LYS A 50 -0.78 -8.15 -2.74
N PRO A 51 0.16 -9.12 -2.62
CA PRO A 51 0.00 -10.24 -1.69
C PRO A 51 0.02 -9.86 -0.19
N LEU A 52 0.40 -8.62 0.13
CA LEU A 52 0.42 -8.07 1.49
C LEU A 52 -0.91 -7.39 1.88
N ILE A 53 -1.87 -7.36 0.96
CA ILE A 53 -3.21 -6.83 1.22
C ILE A 53 -4.05 -7.94 1.84
N HIS A 54 -4.56 -7.71 3.04
CA HIS A 54 -5.33 -8.69 3.81
C HIS A 54 -6.78 -8.26 3.97
N GLU A 55 -7.66 -9.23 4.24
CA GLU A 55 -9.05 -8.96 4.65
C GLU A 55 -9.17 -9.00 6.16
N GLU A 56 -9.63 -7.89 6.74
CA GLU A 56 -9.95 -7.72 8.16
C GLU A 56 -11.40 -7.28 8.36
#